data_AF-A0A5F9D7W3-F1
#
_entry.id   AF-A0A5F9D7W3-F1
#
_cell.length_a   1.000
_cell.length_b   1.000
_cell.length_c   1.000
_cell.angle_alpha   90.00
_cell.angle_beta   90.00
_cell.angle_gamma   90.00
#
_symmetry.space_group_name_H-M   'P 1'
#
loop_
_entity.id
_entity.type
_entity.pdbx_description
1 polymer ?
#
loop_
_entity_poly.entity_id
_entity_poly.type
_entity_poly.pdbx_seq_one_letter_code
_entity_poly.pdbx_strand_id
1 'polypeptide(L)'
;MQAIVSHTLASHTFCGLLGRFKELMESGLVKARNEQEEQEEKREIKRRLTRKLSQRPTVEELRERKILIRFSDYVEVADAQDYDRRADKPWTRLTAADKAAIRKELNEFKSTEMEVHELSRHLTRSAWSPALSLPSLFPLTLKHLPPSTAPWCHAWVGHRPPECVPGEKGEARSR
;
A
#
# COMPACT_ATOMS: atom_id res chain seq x y z
N MET A 1 49.67 -27.94 -17.65
CA MET A 1 48.50 -27.74 -16.77
C MET A 1 47.52 -26.70 -17.37
N GLN A 2 46.98 -26.93 -18.58
CA GLN A 2 46.04 -25.98 -19.22
C GLN A 2 44.70 -26.60 -19.67
N ALA A 3 44.49 -27.91 -19.48
CA ALA A 3 43.30 -28.59 -19.98
C ALA A 3 42.09 -28.58 -19.01
N ILE A 4 42.28 -28.19 -17.74
CA ILE A 4 41.23 -28.28 -16.71
C ILE A 4 40.40 -26.98 -16.61
N VAL A 5 40.91 -25.84 -17.09
CA VAL A 5 40.22 -24.53 -17.00
C VAL A 5 39.17 -24.35 -18.12
N SER A 6 39.25 -25.12 -19.21
CA SER A 6 38.31 -25.05 -20.33
C SER A 6 36.99 -25.79 -20.06
N HIS A 7 37.00 -26.81 -19.19
CA HIS A 7 35.79 -27.58 -18.85
C HIS A 7 34.87 -26.86 -17.85
N THR A 8 35.39 -25.93 -17.04
CA THR A 8 34.56 -25.14 -16.09
C THR A 8 33.85 -23.95 -16.74
N LEU A 9 34.43 -23.33 -17.77
CA LEU A 9 33.80 -22.22 -18.51
C LEU A 9 32.64 -22.68 -19.42
N ALA A 10 32.63 -23.94 -19.85
CA ALA A 10 31.49 -24.54 -20.56
C ALA A 10 30.27 -24.76 -19.66
N SER A 11 30.48 -25.00 -18.36
CA SER A 11 29.40 -25.23 -17.40
C SER A 11 28.68 -23.93 -17.00
N HIS A 12 29.42 -22.83 -16.85
CA HIS A 12 28.86 -21.52 -16.49
C HIS A 12 28.07 -20.87 -17.64
N THR A 13 28.49 -21.08 -18.89
CA THR A 13 27.73 -20.63 -20.07
C THR A 13 26.48 -21.47 -20.31
N PHE A 14 26.53 -22.78 -20.02
CA PHE A 14 25.39 -23.69 -20.13
C PHE A 14 24.29 -23.40 -19.08
N CYS A 15 24.66 -23.09 -17.84
CA CYS A 15 23.72 -22.67 -16.79
C CYS A 15 22.93 -21.41 -17.19
N GLY A 16 23.60 -20.40 -17.77
CA GLY A 16 22.96 -19.18 -18.25
C GLY A 16 22.05 -19.37 -19.47
N LEU A 17 22.35 -20.33 -20.35
CA LEU A 17 21.47 -20.69 -21.47
C LEU A 17 20.23 -21.45 -21.01
N LEU A 18 20.36 -22.38 -20.07
CA LEU A 18 19.22 -23.08 -19.47
C LEU A 18 18.30 -22.14 -18.69
N GLY A 19 18.86 -21.14 -17.99
CA GLY A 19 18.09 -20.09 -17.33
C GLY A 19 17.25 -19.26 -18.31
N ARG A 20 17.87 -18.77 -19.39
CA ARG A 20 17.16 -18.03 -20.45
C ARG A 20 16.10 -18.88 -21.16
N PHE A 21 16.36 -20.17 -21.34
CA PHE A 21 15.38 -21.09 -21.93
C PHE A 21 14.17 -21.31 -21.01
N LYS A 22 14.38 -21.43 -19.70
CA LYS A 22 13.31 -21.53 -18.69
C LYS A 22 12.45 -20.26 -18.65
N GLU A 23 13.07 -19.08 -18.75
CA GLU A 23 12.39 -17.78 -18.77
C GLU A 23 11.52 -17.58 -20.02
N LEU A 24 11.95 -18.11 -21.17
CA LEU A 24 11.16 -18.13 -22.42
C LEU A 24 9.94 -19.07 -22.37
N MET A 25 10.03 -20.16 -21.60
CA MET A 25 8.93 -21.07 -21.34
C MET A 25 7.89 -20.47 -20.38
N GLU A 26 8.34 -19.74 -19.35
CA GLU A 26 7.47 -19.09 -18.35
C GLU A 26 6.76 -17.84 -18.91
N SER A 27 7.39 -17.11 -19.84
CA SER A 27 6.80 -15.94 -20.51
C SER A 27 5.80 -16.30 -21.61
N GLY A 28 5.64 -17.58 -21.95
CA GLY A 28 4.70 -18.05 -22.97
C GLY A 28 5.12 -17.80 -24.42
N LEU A 29 6.34 -17.29 -24.66
CA LEU A 29 6.90 -17.05 -26.00
C LEU A 29 7.32 -18.34 -26.71
N VAL A 30 7.76 -19.34 -25.97
CA VAL A 30 8.08 -20.68 -26.48
C VAL A 30 7.27 -21.69 -25.67
N LYS A 31 6.38 -22.45 -26.31
CA LYS A 31 5.67 -23.56 -25.66
C LYS A 31 6.29 -24.87 -26.09
N ALA A 32 6.71 -25.71 -25.14
CA ALA A 32 7.16 -27.08 -25.39
C ALA A 32 6.00 -28.06 -25.70
N ARG A 33 4.83 -27.56 -26.12
CA ARG A 33 3.60 -28.35 -26.19
C ARG A 33 3.41 -29.03 -27.55
N ASN A 34 3.02 -30.29 -27.49
CA ASN A 34 2.50 -31.07 -28.60
C ASN A 34 1.23 -30.39 -29.17
N GLU A 35 1.09 -30.29 -30.49
CA GLU A 35 -0.06 -29.64 -31.15
C GLU A 35 -1.41 -30.23 -30.68
N GLN A 36 -1.42 -31.53 -30.37
CA GLN A 36 -2.58 -32.25 -29.85
C GLN A 36 -3.00 -31.77 -28.45
N GLU A 37 -2.02 -31.51 -27.58
CA GLU A 37 -2.23 -31.01 -26.23
C GLU A 37 -2.77 -29.58 -26.22
N GLU A 38 -2.28 -28.73 -27.13
CA GLU A 38 -2.79 -27.36 -27.31
C GLU A 38 -4.22 -27.37 -27.85
N GLN A 39 -4.54 -28.28 -28.78
CA GLN A 39 -5.89 -28.46 -29.28
C GLN A 39 -6.85 -28.94 -28.19
N GLU A 40 -6.42 -29.84 -27.31
CA GLU A 40 -7.20 -30.30 -26.17
C GLU A 40 -7.44 -29.16 -25.16
N GLU A 41 -6.43 -28.36 -24.85
CA GLU A 41 -6.57 -27.19 -23.98
C GLU A 41 -7.49 -26.12 -24.60
N LYS A 42 -7.39 -25.87 -25.91
CA LYS A 42 -8.33 -24.98 -26.62
C LYS A 42 -9.75 -25.51 -26.54
N ARG A 43 -9.95 -26.82 -26.72
CA ARG A 43 -11.28 -27.47 -26.59
C ARG A 43 -11.81 -27.35 -25.17
N GLU A 44 -10.97 -27.55 -24.16
CA GLU A 44 -11.35 -27.45 -22.76
C GLU A 44 -11.68 -26.00 -22.36
N ILE A 45 -10.85 -25.04 -22.75
CA ILE A 45 -11.09 -23.61 -22.54
C ILE A 45 -12.41 -23.20 -23.20
N LYS A 46 -12.64 -23.62 -24.45
CA LYS A 46 -13.88 -23.34 -25.17
C LYS A 46 -15.08 -23.96 -24.46
N ARG A 47 -15.01 -25.23 -24.03
CA ARG A 47 -16.07 -25.91 -23.28
C ARG A 47 -16.38 -25.18 -21.97
N ARG A 48 -15.34 -24.82 -21.22
CA ARG A 48 -15.46 -24.09 -19.94
C ARG A 48 -16.07 -22.71 -20.14
N LEU A 49 -15.67 -22.01 -21.19
CA LEU A 49 -16.20 -20.69 -21.53
C LEU A 49 -17.67 -20.78 -21.91
N THR A 50 -18.06 -21.70 -22.80
CA THR A 50 -19.46 -21.90 -23.20
C THR A 50 -20.36 -22.14 -21.99
N ARG A 51 -19.93 -23.00 -21.05
CA ARG A 51 -20.68 -23.26 -19.80
C ARG A 51 -20.81 -22.02 -18.93
N LYS A 52 -19.75 -21.20 -18.80
CA LYS A 52 -19.79 -19.96 -18.02
C LYS A 52 -20.71 -18.91 -18.65
N LEU A 53 -20.68 -18.81 -19.98
CA LEU A 53 -21.51 -17.86 -20.72
C LEU A 53 -22.99 -18.25 -20.70
N SER A 54 -23.31 -19.55 -20.75
CA SER A 54 -24.70 -20.03 -20.67
C SER A 54 -25.33 -19.87 -19.29
N GLN A 55 -24.51 -19.83 -18.23
CA GLN A 55 -24.96 -19.64 -16.84
C GLN A 55 -24.78 -18.20 -16.37
N ARG A 56 -24.66 -17.25 -17.30
CA ARG A 56 -24.48 -15.84 -16.96
C ARG A 56 -25.78 -15.32 -16.31
N PRO A 57 -25.73 -14.84 -15.05
CA PRO A 57 -26.92 -14.29 -14.40
C PRO A 57 -27.39 -13.03 -15.14
N THR A 58 -28.70 -12.78 -15.10
CA THR A 58 -29.30 -11.59 -15.71
C THR A 58 -28.93 -10.33 -14.94
N VAL A 59 -29.08 -9.17 -15.59
CA VAL A 59 -28.81 -7.87 -14.96
C VAL A 59 -29.79 -7.63 -13.81
N GLU A 60 -31.03 -8.08 -13.98
CA GLU A 60 -32.11 -8.05 -12.99
C GLU A 60 -31.75 -8.88 -11.75
N GLU A 61 -31.26 -10.12 -11.91
CA GLU A 61 -30.81 -10.97 -10.78
C GLU A 61 -29.66 -10.35 -9.99
N LEU A 62 -28.70 -9.70 -10.66
CA LEU A 62 -27.59 -9.03 -9.99
C LEU A 62 -28.03 -7.78 -9.22
N ARG A 63 -29.11 -7.12 -9.66
CA ARG A 63 -29.77 -6.01 -8.95
C ARG A 63 -30.56 -6.53 -7.74
N GLU A 64 -31.29 -7.63 -7.87
CA GLU A 64 -31.99 -8.29 -6.75
C GLU A 64 -31.02 -8.73 -5.66
N ARG A 65 -29.86 -9.27 -6.04
CA ARG A 65 -28.79 -9.66 -5.10
C ARG A 65 -27.98 -8.47 -4.55
N LYS A 66 -28.32 -7.22 -4.91
CA LYS A 66 -27.62 -5.98 -4.51
C LYS A 66 -26.12 -5.98 -4.79
N ILE A 67 -25.66 -6.80 -5.74
CA ILE A 67 -24.26 -6.83 -6.18
C ILE A 67 -23.99 -5.60 -7.05
N LEU A 68 -24.98 -5.23 -7.87
CA LEU A 68 -24.99 -3.95 -8.58
C LEU A 68 -25.67 -2.90 -7.69
N ILE A 69 -24.95 -2.37 -6.70
CA ILE A 69 -25.37 -1.14 -6.00
C ILE A 69 -25.40 -0.05 -7.08
N ARG A 70 -26.61 0.36 -7.49
CA ARG A 70 -26.79 1.37 -8.54
C ARG A 70 -26.20 2.69 -8.04
N PHE A 71 -25.09 3.12 -8.62
CA PHE A 71 -24.67 4.51 -8.52
C PHE A 71 -25.56 5.33 -9.46
N SER A 72 -25.97 6.52 -9.03
CA SER A 72 -26.63 7.47 -9.92
C SER A 72 -25.60 7.97 -10.94
N ASP A 73 -25.92 7.88 -12.23
CA ASP A 73 -25.08 8.47 -13.28
C ASP A 73 -25.15 10.00 -13.26
N TYR A 74 -26.19 10.55 -12.62
CA TYR A 74 -26.39 11.97 -12.45
C TYR A 74 -25.83 12.42 -11.11
N VAL A 75 -24.89 13.37 -11.16
CA VAL A 75 -24.32 14.08 -10.01
C VAL A 75 -24.76 15.54 -10.11
N GLU A 76 -25.49 16.01 -9.09
CA GLU A 76 -25.86 17.42 -8.98
C GLU A 76 -24.61 18.22 -8.62
N VAL A 77 -24.31 19.24 -9.42
CA VAL A 77 -23.22 20.18 -9.18
C VAL A 77 -23.84 21.52 -8.78
N ALA A 78 -23.46 22.02 -7.61
CA ALA A 78 -23.81 23.34 -7.14
C ALA A 78 -22.53 24.15 -6.90
N ASP A 79 -22.58 25.46 -7.15
CA ASP A 79 -21.45 26.33 -6.91
C ASP A 79 -21.14 26.40 -5.41
N ALA A 80 -19.87 26.19 -5.05
CA ALA A 80 -19.39 26.41 -3.70
C ALA A 80 -19.23 27.91 -3.43
N GLN A 81 -19.36 28.34 -2.18
CA GLN A 81 -19.12 29.75 -1.84
C GLN A 81 -17.65 30.12 -2.12
N ASP A 82 -17.43 31.26 -2.79
CA ASP A 82 -16.11 31.79 -3.12
C ASP A 82 -15.64 32.78 -2.03
N TYR A 83 -15.12 32.22 -0.94
CA TYR A 83 -14.48 32.99 0.13
C TYR A 83 -13.15 32.34 0.53
N ASP A 84 -12.25 33.14 1.10
CA ASP A 84 -10.96 32.67 1.57
C ASP A 84 -11.12 31.75 2.80
N ARG A 85 -10.82 30.45 2.61
CA ARG A 85 -10.87 29.40 3.64
C ARG A 85 -9.50 29.16 4.30
N ARG A 86 -8.51 30.00 4.05
CA ARG A 86 -7.17 29.84 4.61
C ARG A 86 -7.19 30.11 6.12
N ALA A 87 -6.55 29.20 6.87
CA ALA A 87 -6.30 29.33 8.30
C ALA A 87 -4.83 29.05 8.60
N ASP A 88 -4.29 29.68 9.64
CA ASP A 88 -2.95 29.34 10.13
C ASP A 88 -2.92 27.89 10.62
N LYS A 89 -1.75 27.26 10.49
CA LYS A 89 -1.52 25.87 10.88
C LYS A 89 -0.56 25.84 12.07
N PRO A 90 -0.99 26.24 13.28
CA PRO A 90 -0.09 26.41 14.43
C PRO A 90 0.64 25.12 14.81
N TRP A 91 0.06 23.95 14.53
CA TRP A 91 0.68 22.64 14.76
C TRP A 91 1.99 22.42 13.98
N THR A 92 2.24 23.19 12.93
CA THR A 92 3.49 23.11 12.14
C THR A 92 4.69 23.75 12.84
N ARG A 93 4.46 24.71 13.74
CA ARG A 93 5.50 25.48 14.44
C ARG A 93 5.85 24.93 15.83
N LEU A 94 5.34 23.74 16.19
CA LEU A 94 5.57 23.13 17.51
C LEU A 94 6.99 22.58 17.67
N THR A 95 7.70 23.05 18.69
CA THR A 95 9.03 22.56 19.06
C THR A 95 8.95 21.18 19.74
N ALA A 96 10.10 20.51 19.90
CA ALA A 96 10.18 19.24 20.63
C ALA A 96 9.74 19.39 22.10
N ALA A 97 10.06 20.53 22.72
CA ALA A 97 9.65 20.88 24.08
C ALA A 97 8.13 21.08 24.17
N ASP A 98 7.54 21.85 23.24
CA ASP A 98 6.09 22.07 23.20
C ASP A 98 5.33 20.75 23.06
N LYS A 99 5.80 19.87 22.17
CA LYS A 99 5.22 18.54 22.01
C LYS A 99 5.34 17.71 23.28
N ALA A 100 6.45 17.82 24.03
CA ALA A 100 6.61 17.11 25.29
C ALA A 100 5.66 17.64 26.38
N ALA A 101 5.50 18.96 26.48
CA ALA A 101 4.55 19.59 27.39
C ALA A 101 3.11 19.16 27.08
N ILE A 102 2.70 19.27 25.80
CA ILE A 102 1.36 18.86 25.35
C ILE A 102 1.10 17.38 25.64
N ARG A 103 2.08 16.48 25.45
CA ARG A 103 1.92 15.06 25.80
C ARG A 103 1.69 14.85 27.29
N LYS A 104 2.42 15.57 28.15
CA LYS A 104 2.27 15.48 29.61
C LYS A 104 0.88 15.95 30.03
N GLU A 105 0.47 17.12 29.57
CA GLU A 105 -0.85 17.72 29.83
C GLU A 105 -1.98 16.79 29.38
N LEU A 106 -1.91 16.27 28.16
CA LEU A 106 -2.94 15.36 27.63
C LEU A 106 -3.00 14.02 28.38
N ASN A 107 -1.88 13.48 28.84
CA ASN A 107 -1.89 12.23 29.60
C ASN A 107 -2.49 12.44 30.99
N GLU A 108 -2.14 13.54 31.66
CA GLU A 108 -2.73 13.94 32.95
C GLU A 108 -4.25 14.05 32.82
N PHE A 109 -4.71 14.92 31.91
CA PHE A 109 -6.13 15.15 31.64
C PHE A 109 -6.92 13.85 31.39
N LYS A 110 -6.36 12.96 30.55
CA LYS A 110 -7.03 11.69 30.20
C LYS A 110 -7.10 10.69 31.35
N SER A 111 -6.20 10.80 32.32
CA SER A 111 -6.17 9.90 33.47
C SER A 111 -6.99 10.39 34.66
N THR A 112 -7.11 11.71 34.84
CA THR A 112 -7.69 12.30 36.05
C THR A 112 -9.03 12.98 35.81
N GLU A 113 -9.20 13.68 34.68
CA GLU A 113 -10.37 14.53 34.41
C GLU A 113 -11.32 13.94 33.37
N MET A 114 -10.80 13.23 32.36
CA MET A 114 -11.61 12.72 31.27
C MET A 114 -12.45 11.52 31.71
N GLU A 115 -13.76 11.68 31.76
CA GLU A 115 -14.68 10.58 32.08
C GLU A 115 -14.71 9.56 30.93
N VAL A 116 -14.36 8.32 31.27
CA VAL A 116 -14.41 7.17 30.34
C VAL A 116 -15.06 6.01 31.05
N HIS A 117 -16.04 5.40 30.38
CA HIS A 117 -16.70 4.19 30.86
C HIS A 117 -15.67 3.10 31.16
N GLU A 118 -15.84 2.38 32.28
CA GLU A 118 -14.84 1.43 32.79
C GLU A 118 -14.39 0.41 31.74
N LEU A 119 -15.35 -0.16 31.00
CA LEU A 119 -15.09 -1.14 29.94
C LEU A 119 -14.29 -0.57 28.76
N SER A 120 -14.34 0.73 28.52
CA SER A 120 -13.70 1.40 27.38
C SER A 120 -12.39 2.09 27.75
N ARG A 121 -11.97 2.07 29.03
CA ARG A 121 -10.72 2.72 29.49
C ARG A 121 -9.48 2.25 28.74
N HIS A 122 -9.46 1.01 28.27
CA HIS A 122 -8.35 0.47 27.48
C HIS A 122 -8.20 1.10 26.08
N LEU A 123 -9.22 1.83 25.59
CA LEU A 123 -9.19 2.57 24.33
C LEU A 123 -8.61 3.98 24.48
N THR A 124 -8.40 4.45 25.72
CA THR A 124 -7.83 5.77 25.99
C THR A 124 -6.40 5.82 25.46
N ARG A 125 -6.20 6.56 24.35
CA ARG A 125 -4.90 6.70 23.70
C ARG A 125 -3.95 7.55 24.54
N SER A 126 -2.97 6.91 25.17
CA SER A 126 -1.83 7.56 25.82
C SER A 126 -0.81 8.04 24.80
N ALA A 127 -0.29 9.26 24.98
CA ALA A 127 0.77 9.79 24.14
C ALA A 127 2.14 9.43 24.73
N TRP A 128 2.86 8.50 24.08
CA TRP A 128 4.18 8.05 24.53
C TRP A 128 5.25 9.11 24.21
N SER A 129 6.09 9.44 25.20
CA SER A 129 7.32 10.23 25.01
C SER A 129 8.51 9.26 24.87
N PRO A 130 9.30 9.31 23.78
CA PRO A 130 10.54 8.53 23.68
C PRO A 130 11.63 8.93 24.68
N ALA A 131 11.53 10.12 25.29
CA ALA A 131 12.57 10.71 26.12
C ALA A 131 12.65 10.17 27.57
N LEU A 132 11.73 9.27 27.97
CA LEU A 132 11.72 8.64 29.30
C LEU A 132 11.83 7.11 29.21
N SER A 133 12.55 6.58 28.21
CA SER A 133 13.14 5.26 28.35
C SER A 133 14.33 5.36 29.31
N LEU A 134 14.06 5.20 30.61
CA LEU A 134 15.07 4.81 31.59
C LEU A 134 15.78 3.54 31.06
N PRO A 135 17.10 3.55 30.80
CA PRO A 135 17.81 2.35 30.42
C PRO A 135 18.19 1.59 31.70
N SER A 136 17.22 0.98 32.37
CA SER A 136 17.52 0.07 33.49
C SER A 136 16.36 -0.87 33.77
N LEU A 137 16.23 -1.92 32.95
CA LEU A 137 15.73 -3.26 33.27
C LEU A 137 15.34 -3.95 31.96
N PHE A 138 16.33 -4.26 31.13
CA PHE A 138 16.23 -5.37 30.20
C PHE A 138 17.23 -6.43 30.67
N PRO A 139 16.78 -7.56 31.25
CA PRO A 139 17.68 -8.65 31.58
C PRO A 139 18.30 -9.20 30.29
N LEU A 140 19.63 -9.28 30.29
CA LEU A 140 20.48 -9.84 29.24
C LEU A 140 20.29 -11.36 29.12
N THR A 141 19.14 -11.82 28.62
CA THR A 141 18.97 -13.22 28.20
C THR A 141 17.87 -13.34 27.16
N LEU A 142 18.21 -13.24 25.88
CA LEU A 142 17.84 -14.23 24.86
C LEU A 142 18.58 -13.92 23.56
N LYS A 143 19.72 -14.57 23.35
CA LYS A 143 20.25 -14.75 22.00
C LYS A 143 19.28 -15.71 21.29
N HIS A 144 18.73 -15.26 20.16
CA HIS A 144 17.89 -15.96 19.17
C HIS A 144 16.38 -15.63 19.20
N LEU A 145 16.01 -14.60 18.43
CA LEU A 145 14.72 -14.55 17.72
C LEU A 145 14.91 -13.75 16.40
N PRO A 146 14.36 -14.20 15.25
CA PRO A 146 14.73 -13.73 13.91
C PRO A 146 14.24 -12.31 13.57
N PRO A 147 14.86 -11.63 12.58
CA PRO A 147 14.48 -10.28 12.19
C PRO A 147 13.28 -10.35 11.24
N SER A 148 12.07 -10.45 11.80
CA SER A 148 10.85 -10.32 11.00
C SER A 148 9.67 -9.91 11.87
N THR A 149 9.51 -8.59 12.05
CA THR A 149 8.27 -7.79 11.97
C THR A 149 8.40 -6.54 12.84
N ALA A 150 9.01 -5.49 12.29
CA ALA A 150 8.82 -4.13 12.77
C ALA A 150 8.58 -3.19 11.58
N PRO A 151 7.37 -3.18 10.97
CA PRO A 151 7.09 -2.33 9.81
C PRO A 151 6.46 -0.98 10.19
N TRP A 152 6.92 -0.32 11.25
CA TRP A 152 6.38 1.00 11.65
C TRP A 152 7.46 2.05 11.96
N CYS A 153 8.68 1.87 11.44
CA CYS A 153 9.73 2.89 11.47
C CYS A 153 10.10 3.34 10.04
N HIS A 154 9.12 3.62 9.19
CA HIS A 154 9.36 4.47 8.03
C HIS A 154 9.08 5.92 8.40
N ALA A 155 10.14 6.58 8.87
CA ALA A 155 10.62 7.83 8.31
C ALA A 155 9.57 8.73 7.63
N TRP A 156 8.92 9.61 8.41
CA TRP A 156 8.46 10.90 7.89
C TRP A 156 9.69 11.79 7.66
N VAL A 157 10.47 11.49 6.62
CA VAL A 157 11.43 12.43 6.06
C VAL A 157 10.60 13.44 5.26
N GLY A 158 10.67 14.70 5.70
CA GLY A 158 9.88 15.80 5.17
C GLY A 158 10.07 15.97 3.67
N HIS A 159 9.08 15.53 2.89
CA HIS A 159 8.83 16.11 1.58
C HIS A 159 8.11 17.44 1.77
N ARG A 160 8.88 18.53 1.66
CA ARG A 160 8.38 19.88 1.42
C ARG A 160 7.46 19.82 0.18
N PRO A 161 6.17 20.19 0.26
CA PRO A 161 5.33 20.32 -0.92
C PRO A 161 5.93 21.39 -1.85
N PRO A 162 5.90 21.22 -3.18
CA PRO A 162 6.38 22.25 -4.09
C PRO A 162 5.60 23.55 -3.88
N GLU A 163 6.33 24.66 -3.79
CA GLU A 163 5.77 26.00 -3.67
C GLU A 163 4.88 26.29 -4.88
N CYS A 164 3.61 26.66 -4.62
CA CYS A 164 2.73 27.17 -5.66
C CYS A 164 3.27 28.53 -6.13
N VAL A 165 3.87 28.56 -7.32
CA VAL A 165 4.21 29.80 -8.01
C VAL A 165 2.90 30.52 -8.37
N PRO A 166 2.73 31.81 -8.03
CA PRO A 166 1.57 32.58 -8.48
C PRO A 166 1.61 32.70 -10.00
N GLY A 167 0.66 32.05 -10.68
CA GLY A 167 0.48 32.21 -12.12
C GLY A 167 0.04 33.63 -12.45
N GLU A 168 0.77 34.28 -13.35
CA GLU A 168 0.43 35.55 -13.95
C GLU A 168 -0.98 35.50 -14.56
N LYS A 169 -1.78 36.53 -14.28
CA LYS A 169 -3.06 36.78 -14.96
C LYS A 169 -2.77 37.07 -16.43
N GLY A 170 -3.14 36.15 -17.32
CA GLY A 170 -3.09 36.32 -18.77
C GLY A 170 -4.49 36.29 -19.37
N GLU A 171 -5.02 37.49 -19.65
CA GLU A 171 -6.03 37.88 -20.64
C GLU A 171 -6.80 36.75 -21.38
N ALA A 172 -8.08 36.57 -21.06
CA ALA A 172 -9.02 35.88 -21.94
C ALA A 172 -9.38 36.80 -23.12
N ARG A 173 -8.76 36.58 -24.28
CA ARG A 173 -9.14 37.25 -25.53
C ARG A 173 -10.32 36.50 -26.16
N SER A 174 -11.47 37.17 -26.23
CA SER A 174 -12.64 36.73 -26.99
C SER A 174 -12.30 36.43 -28.45
N ARG A 175 -12.79 35.29 -28.94
CA ARG A 175 -13.38 35.10 -30.28
C ARG A 175 -14.40 33.97 -30.23
#